data_AF-A0A8T4ELU5-F1
#
_entry.id   AF-A0A8T4ELU5-F1
#
_cell.length_a   1.000
_cell.length_b   1.000
_cell.length_c   1.000
_cell.angle_alpha   90.00
_cell.angle_beta   90.00
_cell.angle_gamma   90.00
#
_symmetry.space_group_name_H-M   'P 1'
#
loop_
_entity.id
_entity.type
_entity.pdbx_description
1 polymer ?
#
loop_
_entity_poly.entity_id
_entity_poly.type
_entity_poly.pdbx_seq_one_letter_code
_entity_poly.pdbx_strand_id
1 'polypeptide(L)' 'MTYIIKQLPEDFVVEEDLSLPKKDDGKYAYFLLKKKGLTTEEALQRISKISGKPRRLFSCCGNKDKR' A
#
# COMPACT_ATOMS: atom_id res chain seq x y z
N MET A 1 -15.91 -31.66 -3.96
CA MET A 1 -15.98 -30.22 -4.30
C MET A 1 -14.77 -29.54 -3.70
N THR A 2 -14.01 -28.81 -4.51
CA THR A 2 -12.85 -28.01 -4.08
C THR A 2 -13.27 -26.55 -3.98
N TYR A 3 -12.94 -25.90 -2.87
CA TYR A 3 -13.15 -24.47 -2.66
C TYR A 3 -11.85 -23.71 -2.93
N ILE A 4 -11.94 -22.55 -3.57
CA ILE A 4 -10.78 -21.71 -3.94
C ILE A 4 -10.91 -20.38 -3.21
N ILE A 5 -9.83 -19.92 -2.58
CA ILE A 5 -9.74 -18.61 -1.92
C ILE A 5 -8.85 -17.69 -2.77
N LYS A 6 -9.17 -16.39 -2.79
CA LYS A 6 -8.47 -15.36 -3.59
C LYS A 6 -8.48 -15.67 -5.11
N GLN A 7 -9.61 -16.14 -5.63
CA GLN A 7 -9.71 -16.45 -7.07
C GLN A 7 -9.53 -15.17 -7.89
N LEU A 8 -10.24 -14.12 -7.50
CA LEU A 8 -10.11 -12.74 -7.96
C LEU A 8 -9.56 -11.85 -6.81
N PRO A 9 -8.86 -10.73 -7.12
CA PRO A 9 -8.44 -9.78 -6.08
C PRO A 9 -9.60 -9.20 -5.29
N GLU A 10 -10.78 -9.07 -5.91
CA GLU A 10 -12.02 -8.65 -5.26
C GLU A 10 -12.49 -9.61 -4.17
N ASP A 11 -12.10 -10.90 -4.23
CA ASP A 11 -12.47 -11.90 -3.23
C ASP A 11 -11.66 -11.75 -1.94
N PHE A 12 -10.59 -10.94 -1.95
CA PHE A 12 -9.69 -10.76 -0.83
C PHE A 12 -9.21 -9.31 -0.72
N VAL A 13 -10.04 -8.48 -0.09
CA VAL A 13 -9.73 -7.07 0.16
C VAL A 13 -9.13 -6.92 1.55
N VAL A 14 -7.98 -6.24 1.64
CA VAL A 14 -7.33 -5.91 2.90
C VAL A 14 -7.36 -4.40 3.07
N GLU A 15 -8.07 -3.94 4.11
CA GLU A 15 -8.04 -2.56 4.56
C GLU A 15 -7.04 -2.41 5.71
N GLU A 16 -6.35 -1.26 5.74
CA GLU A 16 -5.40 -0.98 6.80
C GLU A 16 -6.11 -0.35 8.00
N ASP A 17 -6.05 -1.03 9.14
CA ASP A 17 -6.46 -0.48 10.41
C ASP A 17 -5.26 0.19 11.09
N LEU A 18 -5.21 1.52 11.01
CA LEU A 18 -4.08 2.32 11.50
C LEU A 18 -4.46 3.10 12.76
N SER A 19 -3.96 2.64 13.90
CA SER A 19 -4.06 3.36 15.19
C SER A 19 -2.86 4.30 15.42
N LEU A 20 -2.61 5.22 14.48
CA LEU A 20 -1.55 6.24 14.63
C LEU A 20 -2.17 7.61 14.95
N PRO A 21 -1.67 8.35 15.96
CA PRO A 21 -2.07 9.74 16.16
C PRO A 21 -1.58 10.58 14.97
N LYS A 22 -2.53 11.03 14.14
CA LYS A 22 -2.25 11.94 13.03
C LYS A 22 -1.91 13.32 13.58
N LYS A 23 -0.86 13.93 13.03
CA LYS A 23 -0.49 15.32 13.27
C LYS A 23 -0.69 16.10 11.98
N ASP A 24 -1.13 17.35 12.11
CA ASP A 24 -1.32 18.25 10.96
C ASP A 24 0.01 18.86 10.50
N ASP A 25 1.10 18.68 11.26
CA ASP A 25 2.43 19.17 10.98
C ASP A 25 3.52 18.09 11.13
N GLY A 26 4.64 18.30 10.46
CA GLY A 26 5.82 17.44 10.58
C GLY A 26 6.62 17.28 9.29
N LYS A 27 7.67 16.45 9.38
CA LYS A 27 8.57 16.15 8.27
C LYS A 27 8.00 15.14 7.26
N TYR A 28 6.92 14.45 7.63
CA TYR A 28 6.33 13.36 6.85
C TYR A 28 4.84 13.63 6.66
N ALA A 29 4.35 13.30 5.47
CA ALA A 29 2.92 13.24 5.18
C ALA A 29 2.49 11.77 5.08
N TYR A 30 1.29 11.48 5.59
CA TYR A 30 0.66 10.17 5.45
C TYR A 30 -0.42 10.24 4.38
N PHE A 31 -0.59 9.17 3.63
CA PHE A 31 -1.69 9.01 2.68
C PHE A 31 -2.13 7.55 2.63
N LEU A 32 -3.40 7.33 2.31
CA LEU A 32 -3.93 5.99 2.07
C LEU A 32 -3.67 5.60 0.62
N LEU A 33 -3.05 4.43 0.42
CA LEU A 33 -2.74 3.90 -0.89
C LEU A 33 -3.65 2.70 -1.20
N LYS A 34 -4.56 2.87 -2.17
CA LYS A 34 -5.30 1.75 -2.76
C LYS A 34 -4.52 1.20 -3.96
N LYS A 35 -4.28 -0.10 -3.98
CA LYS A 35 -3.59 -0.79 -5.09
C LYS A 35 -4.32 -2.08 -5.47
N LYS A 36 -4.25 -2.47 -6.74
CA LYS A 36 -4.73 -3.76 -7.27
C LYS A 36 -3.70 -4.31 -8.24
N GLY A 37 -3.39 -5.61 -8.15
CA GLY A 37 -2.44 -6.25 -9.06
C GLY A 37 -1.01 -5.72 -8.93
N LEU A 38 -0.67 -5.08 -7.81
CA LEU A 38 0.67 -4.59 -7.48
C LEU A 38 1.07 -5.06 -6.08
N THR A 39 2.32 -5.45 -5.91
CA THR A 39 2.96 -5.51 -4.59
C THR A 39 3.07 -4.10 -4.01
N THR A 40 3.35 -4.03 -2.71
CA THR A 40 3.57 -2.74 -2.04
C THR A 40 4.82 -2.03 -2.60
N GLU A 41 5.90 -2.78 -2.87
CA GLU A 41 7.13 -2.23 -3.45
C GLU A 41 6.92 -1.69 -4.87
N GLU A 42 6.24 -2.43 -5.76
CA GLU A 42 5.94 -1.95 -7.12
C GLU A 42 5.15 -0.63 -7.09
N ALA A 43 4.20 -0.50 -6.16
CA ALA A 43 3.42 0.73 -6.01
C ALA A 43 4.29 1.90 -5.51
N LEU A 44 5.13 1.68 -4.49
CA LEU A 44 6.03 2.72 -3.97
C LEU A 44 7.09 3.15 -4.99
N GLN A 45 7.59 2.24 -5.84
CA GLN A 45 8.50 2.59 -6.93
C GLN A 45 7.83 3.49 -7.98
N ARG A 46 6.56 3.21 -8.32
CA ARG A 46 5.79 4.06 -9.25
C ARG A 46 5.60 5.46 -8.68
N ILE A 47 5.24 5.57 -7.40
CA ILE A 47 5.09 6.86 -6.71
C ILE A 47 6.40 7.62 -6.70
N SER A 48 7.52 6.96 -6.34
CA SER A 48 8.85 7.55 -6.33
C SER A 48 9.26 8.13 -7.69
N LYS A 49 8.97 7.41 -8.77
CA LYS A 49 9.23 7.88 -10.15
C LYS A 49 8.38 9.10 -10.50
N ILE A 50 7.08 9.06 -10.22
CA ILE A 50 6.15 10.16 -10.55
C ILE A 50 6.46 11.42 -9.73
N SER A 51 6.86 11.27 -8.46
CA SER A 51 7.17 12.40 -7.59
C SER A 51 8.59 12.96 -7.80
N GLY A 52 9.45 12.27 -8.56
CA GLY A 52 10.87 12.61 -8.70
C GLY A 52 11.65 12.55 -7.38
N LYS A 53 11.18 11.76 -6.39
CA LYS A 53 11.82 11.66 -5.07
C LYS A 53 12.46 10.27 -4.91
N PRO A 54 13.62 10.14 -4.22
CA PRO A 54 14.25 8.85 -4.00
C PRO A 54 13.34 7.84 -3.28
N ARG A 55 13.34 6.57 -3.72
CA ARG A 55 12.53 5.47 -3.13
C ARG A 55 12.68 5.37 -1.61
N ARG A 56 13.88 5.60 -1.07
CA ARG A 56 14.16 5.55 0.38
C ARG A 56 13.35 6.51 1.24
N LEU A 57 12.69 7.51 0.65
CA LEU A 57 11.84 8.47 1.37
C LEU A 57 10.39 7.97 1.55
N PHE A 58 10.03 6.82 0.97
CA PHE A 58 8.69 6.26 1.06
C PHE A 58 8.68 5.03 1.96
N SER A 59 7.76 4.99 2.93
CA SER A 59 7.63 3.89 3.88
C SER A 59 6.18 3.45 3.98
N CYS A 60 5.95 2.22 4.42
CA CYS A 60 4.63 1.66 4.67
C CYS A 60 4.65 0.85 5.97
N CYS A 61 3.50 0.72 6.63
CA CYS A 61 3.38 -0.04 7.88
C CYS A 61 3.51 -1.56 7.68
N GLY A 62 3.39 -2.05 6.44
CA GLY A 62 3.65 -3.44 6.09
C GLY A 62 3.37 -3.73 4.62
N ASN A 63 3.88 -4.86 4.13
CA ASN A 63 3.61 -5.33 2.78
C ASN A 63 2.21 -5.92 2.69
N LYS A 64 1.51 -5.59 1.61
CA LYS A 64 0.22 -6.17 1.20
C LYS A 64 0.38 -6.96 -0.09
N ASP A 65 -0.31 -8.10 -0.16
CA ASP A 65 -0.28 -9.05 -1.28
C ASP A 65 -0.61 -8.38 -2.62
N LYS A 66 -0.02 -8.90 -3.70
CA LYS A 66 -0.31 -8.44 -5.06
C LYS A 66 -1.69 -8.88 -5.56
N ARG A 67 -2.12 -10.06 -5.10
CA ARG A 67 -3.33 -10.76 -5.52
C ARG A 67 -4.24 -10.98 -4.33
#